data_AF-A0A7S7FZ91-F1
#
_entry.id   AF-A0A7S7FZ91-F1
#
_cell.length_a   1.000
_cell.length_b   1.000
_cell.length_c   1.000
_cell.angle_alpha   90.00
_cell.angle_beta   90.00
_cell.angle_gamma   90.00
#
_symmetry.space_group_name_H-M   'P 1'
#
loop_
_entity.id
_entity.type
_entity.pdbx_description
1 polymer ?
#
loop_
_entity_poly.entity_id
_entity_poly.type
_entity_poly.pdbx_seq_one_letter_code
_entity_poly.pdbx_strand_id
1 'polypeptide(L)' 'MCLKIINYKKSYCAFRIKQTYPNEYNSLAEAIERRYQKLINLNLPLPDLILVDGGIGQFNISQKF' A
#
# COMPACT_ATOMS: atom_id res chain seq x y z
N MET A 1 -13.49 10.62 -25.90
CA MET A 1 -12.59 10.47 -24.74
C MET A 1 -12.01 9.06 -24.80
N CYS A 2 -10.78 8.92 -25.31
CA CYS A 2 -10.14 7.61 -25.48
C CYS A 2 -9.74 7.10 -24.10
N LEU A 3 -10.48 6.11 -23.57
CA LEU A 3 -10.07 5.39 -22.37
C LEU A 3 -8.75 4.69 -22.72
N LYS A 4 -7.63 5.28 -22.28
CA LYS A 4 -6.34 4.60 -22.32
C LYS A 4 -6.52 3.27 -21.59
N ILE A 5 -6.41 2.15 -22.31
CA ILE A 5 -6.27 0.84 -21.69
C ILE A 5 -4.89 0.82 -21.05
N ILE A 6 -4.81 1.22 -19.79
CA ILE A 6 -3.58 1.23 -19.01
C ILE A 6 -3.43 -0.18 -18.41
N ASN A 7 -2.33 -0.86 -18.73
CA ASN A 7 -2.04 -2.18 -18.16
C ASN A 7 -1.48 -2.04 -16.74
N TYR A 8 -2.37 -1.95 -15.75
CA TYR A 8 -2.04 -1.82 -14.33
C TYR A 8 -1.39 -3.08 -13.71
N LYS A 9 -1.32 -4.20 -14.43
CA LYS A 9 -0.72 -5.44 -13.90
C LYS A 9 0.75 -5.26 -13.50
N LYS A 10 1.47 -4.34 -14.17
CA LYS A 10 2.87 -4.03 -13.84
C LYS A 10 3.03 -3.29 -12.51
N SER A 11 1.95 -2.73 -11.97
CA SER A 11 1.94 -1.94 -10.73
C SER A 11 1.70 -2.78 -9.48
N TYR A 12 1.33 -4.06 -9.62
CA TYR A 12 1.22 -4.98 -8.51
C TYR A 12 2.58 -5.18 -7.84
N CYS A 13 2.58 -5.21 -6.51
CA CYS A 13 3.77 -5.39 -5.72
C CYS A 13 3.44 -6.30 -4.53
N ALA A 14 4.28 -7.31 -4.29
CA ALA A 14 4.22 -8.11 -3.09
C ALA A 14 5.32 -7.64 -2.13
N PHE A 15 4.95 -7.32 -0.89
CA PHE A 15 5.89 -6.94 0.15
C PHE A 15 6.19 -8.14 1.03
N ARG A 16 7.43 -8.63 1.01
CA ARG A 16 7.90 -9.61 1.98
C ARG A 16 8.32 -8.88 3.25
N ILE A 17 7.67 -9.24 4.34
CA ILE A 17 7.83 -8.59 5.64
C ILE A 17 8.67 -9.47 6.54
N LYS A 18 9.68 -8.89 7.18
CA LYS A 18 10.62 -9.62 8.03
C LYS A 18 10.11 -9.56 9.47
N GLN A 19 9.25 -10.50 9.84
CA GLN A 19 8.73 -10.63 11.20
C GLN A 19 9.02 -12.02 11.75
N THR A 20 9.40 -12.09 13.03
CA THR A 20 9.61 -13.36 13.75
C THR A 20 8.28 -14.00 14.17
N TYR A 21 7.23 -13.20 14.34
CA TYR A 21 5.88 -13.65 14.71
C TYR A 21 4.84 -13.00 13.79
N PRO A 22 3.80 -13.72 13.36
CA PRO A 22 2.77 -13.15 12.49
C PRO A 22 1.97 -12.08 13.25
N ASN A 23 2.15 -10.81 12.84
CA ASN A 23 1.30 -9.71 13.28
C ASN A 23 0.77 -8.95 12.05
N GLU A 24 -0.52 -9.09 11.78
CA GLU A 24 -1.19 -8.49 10.62
C GLU A 24 -1.14 -6.97 10.64
N TYR A 25 -1.24 -6.37 11.82
CA TYR A 25 -1.23 -4.93 12.01
C TYR A 25 0.13 -4.30 11.66
N ASN A 26 1.20 -4.86 12.21
CA ASN A 26 2.56 -4.40 11.93
C ASN A 26 2.94 -4.70 10.47
N SER A 27 2.47 -5.83 9.94
CA SER A 27 2.66 -6.19 8.53
C SER A 27 2.05 -5.15 7.59
N LEU A 28 0.79 -4.81 7.81
CA LEU A 28 0.09 -3.84 6.98
C LEU A 28 0.74 -2.44 7.07
N ALA A 29 1.09 -2.00 8.29
CA ALA A 29 1.77 -0.72 8.51
C ALA A 29 3.09 -0.64 7.73
N GLU A 30 3.95 -1.66 7.82
CA GLU A 30 5.23 -1.67 7.12
C GLU A 30 5.06 -1.66 5.60
N ALA A 31 4.07 -2.40 5.07
CA ALA A 31 3.79 -2.43 3.63
C ALA A 31 3.33 -1.06 3.09
N ILE A 32 2.40 -0.41 3.81
CA ILE A 32 1.90 0.93 3.47
C ILE A 32 3.05 1.94 3.52
N GLU A 33 3.80 1.95 4.61
CA GLU A 33 4.92 2.87 4.81
C GLU A 33 5.96 2.74 3.69
N ARG A 34 6.44 1.52 3.43
CA ARG A 34 7.44 1.26 2.38
C ARG A 34 6.96 1.64 1.00
N ARG A 35 5.68 1.40 0.69
CA ARG A 35 5.11 1.73 -0.63
C ARG A 35 5.10 3.23 -0.87
N TYR A 36 4.52 3.98 0.07
CA TYR A 36 4.27 5.39 -0.14
C TYR A 36 5.50 6.25 0.15
N GLN A 37 6.37 5.87 1.09
CA GLN A 37 7.69 6.50 1.21
C GLN A 37 8.46 6.39 -0.10
N LYS A 38 8.43 5.23 -0.78
CA LYS A 38 9.06 5.08 -2.09
C LYS A 38 8.43 6.01 -3.14
N LEU A 39 7.11 6.14 -3.17
CA LEU A 39 6.44 7.04 -4.12
C LEU A 39 6.81 8.50 -3.86
N ILE A 40 6.82 8.94 -2.60
CA ILE A 40 7.22 10.28 -2.18
C ILE A 40 8.69 10.55 -2.54
N ASN A 41 9.60 9.65 -2.15
CA ASN A 41 11.04 9.80 -2.41
C ASN A 41 11.37 9.86 -3.90
N LEU A 42 10.55 9.22 -4.75
CA LEU A 42 10.72 9.22 -6.21
C LEU A 42 9.85 10.26 -6.91
N ASN A 43 9.13 11.13 -6.18
CA ASN A 43 8.17 12.11 -6.72
C ASN A 43 7.18 11.49 -7.73
N LEU A 44 6.70 10.28 -7.43
CA LEU A 44 5.70 9.58 -8.23
C LEU A 44 4.29 9.98 -7.77
N PRO A 45 3.28 9.88 -8.67
CA PRO A 45 1.91 10.21 -8.32
C PRO A 45 1.40 9.31 -7.19
N LEU A 46 0.82 9.94 -6.17
CA LEU A 46 0.09 9.28 -5.10
C LEU A 46 -1.30 8.86 -5.61
N PRO A 47 -1.89 7.78 -5.07
CA PRO A 47 -3.24 7.40 -5.41
C PRO A 47 -4.26 8.33 -4.75
N ASP A 48 -5.35 8.61 -5.44
CA ASP A 48 -6.48 9.36 -4.89
C ASP A 48 -7.33 8.55 -3.90
N LEU A 49 -7.25 7.21 -4.00
CA LEU A 49 -7.99 6.27 -3.14
C LEU A 49 -7.11 5.07 -2.79
N ILE A 50 -7.10 4.73 -1.50
CA ILE A 50 -6.46 3.53 -0.98
C ILE A 50 -7.56 2.59 -0.48
N LEU A 51 -7.61 1.37 -1.02
CA LEU A 51 -8.48 0.31 -0.55
C LEU A 51 -7.68 -0.63 0.35
N VAL A 52 -8.17 -0.85 1.55
CA VAL A 52 -7.61 -1.81 2.51
C VAL A 52 -8.66 -2.88 2.73
N ASP A 53 -8.29 -4.13 2.47
CA ASP A 53 -9.14 -5.28 2.73
C ASP A 53 -8.99 -5.69 4.20
N GLY A 54 -9.97 -5.34 5.03
CA GLY A 54 -9.83 -5.46 6.48
C GLY A 54 -10.96 -4.85 7.30
N GLY A 55 -10.96 -5.16 8.61
CA GLY A 55 -11.84 -4.53 9.59
C GLY A 55 -11.30 -3.21 10.13
N ILE A 56 -12.04 -2.58 11.06
CA ILE A 56 -11.70 -1.29 11.68
C ILE A 56 -10.28 -1.25 12.25
N GLY A 57 -9.79 -2.34 12.85
CA GLY A 57 -8.43 -2.40 13.39
C GLY A 57 -7.35 -2.17 12.34
N GLN A 58 -7.50 -2.79 11.16
CA GLN A 58 -6.55 -2.66 10.06
C GLN A 58 -6.67 -1.28 9.37
N PHE A 59 -7.90 -0.76 9.27
CA PHE A 59 -8.16 0.60 8.80
C PHE A 59 -7.49 1.66 9.69
N ASN A 60 -7.64 1.56 11.01
CA ASN A 60 -7.08 2.54 11.96
C ASN A 60 -5.56 2.63 11.90
N ILE A 61 -4.89 1.56 11.50
CA ILE A 61 -3.43 1.54 11.32
C ILE A 61 -3.04 2.15 9.99
N SER A 62 -3.83 1.89 8.95
CA SER A 62 -3.63 2.46 7.62
C SER A 62 -3.81 3.98 7.57
N GLN A 63 -4.62 4.53 8.47
CA GLN A 63 -4.82 5.98 8.61
C GLN A 63 -3.64 6.75 9.23
N LYS A 64 -2.71 6.07 9.89
CA LYS A 64 -1.57 6.72 10.55
C LYS A 64 -0.43 7.07 9.59
N PHE A 65 -0.64 6.85 8.29
CA PHE A 65 0.33 7.13 7.23
C PHE A 65 0.45 8.64 6.95
#